data_AF-A0AAD2H1X6-F1
#
_entry.id   AF-A0AAD2H1X6-F1
#
_cell.length_a   1.000
_cell.length_b   1.000
_cell.length_c   1.000
_cell.angle_alpha   90.00
_cell.angle_beta   90.00
_cell.angle_gamma   90.00
#
_symmetry.space_group_name_H-M   'P 1'
#
loop_
_entity.id
_entity.type
_entity.pdbx_description
1 polymer ?
#
loop_
_entity_poly.entity_id
_entity_poly.type
_entity_poly.pdbx_seq_one_letter_code
_entity_poly.pdbx_strand_id
1 'polypeptide(L)'
;MQSLKPDFLDSPYYLAHPDVMSHVVWKQMGRTNFLVTTASVQNAGPTEVAPVANADAGQSTSSDGDVADPSQFEAAELHCVATIGLEDCWLNPDGNFPIPGGATELAKVTLNCQAVSPPNSGKYAAPYTKSMAVLRGLADRVKTPGFSLKGMLDSKKPGFKLRHVPFRLPEDDSDKGCELEGLEDWPVKKQQGESAKIEMEGKYVVDRLCAYDLGGRIIAPEDYMSKLPGATVAATFTLTHFSFKNKGEDTIVADIVKLRVIESKIAAPSSPRKRRAVPEMDESPKKKRKA
;
A
#
# COMPACT_ATOMS: atom_id res chain seq x y z
N MET A 1 -27.22 6.64 -10.09
CA MET A 1 -26.17 5.64 -9.83
C MET A 1 -26.35 5.13 -8.41
N GLN A 2 -26.73 3.87 -8.22
CA GLN A 2 -26.80 3.28 -6.88
C GLN A 2 -25.35 3.12 -6.37
N SER A 3 -25.02 3.80 -5.26
CA SER A 3 -23.74 3.62 -4.59
C SER A 3 -23.71 2.20 -4.04
N LEU A 4 -22.87 1.32 -4.60
CA LEU A 4 -22.64 -0.01 -4.06
C LEU A 4 -22.14 0.15 -2.62
N LYS A 5 -22.91 -0.34 -1.64
CA LYS A 5 -22.44 -0.46 -0.26
C LYS A 5 -21.28 -1.45 -0.31
N PRO A 6 -20.08 -1.08 0.18
CA PRO A 6 -19.00 -2.04 0.23
C PRO A 6 -19.37 -3.19 1.17
N ASP A 7 -19.24 -4.43 0.69
CA ASP A 7 -19.68 -5.64 1.40
C ASP A 7 -18.96 -5.85 2.75
N PHE A 8 -17.77 -5.25 2.92
CA PHE A 8 -16.98 -5.33 4.15
C PHE A 8 -17.37 -4.33 5.24
N LEU A 9 -18.32 -3.41 5.01
CA LEU A 9 -18.68 -2.44 6.07
C LEU A 9 -19.23 -3.11 7.34
N ASP A 10 -19.76 -4.32 7.18
CA ASP A 10 -20.29 -5.13 8.28
C ASP A 10 -19.25 -6.18 8.76
N SER A 11 -18.02 -6.15 8.23
CA SER A 11 -16.92 -7.03 8.65
C SER A 11 -16.38 -6.61 10.02
N PRO A 12 -16.09 -7.56 10.93
CA PRO A 12 -15.43 -7.26 12.21
C PRO A 12 -14.02 -6.69 12.03
N TYR A 13 -13.42 -6.84 10.83
CA TYR A 13 -12.10 -6.31 10.46
C TYR A 13 -12.16 -4.94 9.79
N TYR A 14 -13.35 -4.34 9.65
CA TYR A 14 -13.46 -2.96 9.23
C TYR A 14 -12.92 -2.04 10.33
N LEU A 15 -11.94 -1.20 10.01
CA LEU A 15 -11.22 -0.40 10.99
C LEU A 15 -12.06 0.64 11.73
N ALA A 16 -13.26 0.97 11.23
CA ALA A 16 -14.20 1.82 11.96
C ALA A 16 -15.21 1.03 12.82
N HIS A 17 -15.16 -0.31 12.78
CA HIS A 17 -15.94 -1.19 13.64
C HIS A 17 -15.45 -1.04 15.09
N PRO A 18 -16.35 -0.89 16.09
CA PRO A 18 -15.95 -0.62 17.47
C PRO A 18 -15.07 -1.72 18.08
N ASP A 19 -15.32 -2.97 17.69
CA ASP A 19 -14.69 -4.14 18.31
C ASP A 19 -13.48 -4.68 17.55
N VAL A 20 -13.03 -4.01 16.47
CA VAL A 20 -11.94 -4.50 15.60
C VAL A 20 -10.68 -4.88 16.39
N MET A 21 -10.35 -4.13 17.44
CA MET A 21 -9.17 -4.36 18.29
C MET A 21 -9.24 -5.64 19.13
N SER A 22 -10.42 -6.27 19.26
CA SER A 22 -10.61 -7.55 19.96
C SER A 22 -10.46 -8.75 19.01
N HIS A 23 -10.59 -8.52 17.70
CA HIS A 23 -10.52 -9.55 16.67
C HIS A 23 -9.11 -9.76 16.09
N VAL A 24 -8.15 -8.92 16.48
CA VAL A 24 -6.78 -8.96 15.96
C VAL A 24 -5.74 -8.92 17.07
N VAL A 25 -4.62 -9.58 16.85
CA VAL A 25 -3.49 -9.62 17.78
C VAL A 25 -2.17 -9.68 17.02
N TRP A 26 -1.14 -9.04 17.56
CA TRP A 26 0.22 -9.17 17.02
C TRP A 26 0.84 -10.49 17.47
N LYS A 27 1.40 -11.25 16.52
CA LYS A 27 2.16 -12.47 16.80
C LYS A 27 3.55 -12.37 16.21
N GLN A 28 4.54 -12.65 17.06
CA GLN A 28 5.94 -12.71 16.65
C GLN A 28 6.22 -14.06 15.97
N MET A 29 6.74 -14.01 14.76
CA MET A 29 7.16 -15.15 13.96
C MET A 29 8.60 -14.88 13.50
N GLY A 30 9.55 -15.54 14.15
CA GLY A 30 10.98 -15.22 14.02
C GLY A 30 11.28 -13.77 14.45
N ARG A 31 11.76 -12.95 13.49
CA ARG A 31 12.13 -11.54 13.72
C ARG A 31 11.05 -10.54 13.34
N THR A 32 9.91 -11.02 12.86
CA THR A 32 8.84 -10.19 12.33
C THR A 32 7.60 -10.38 13.17
N ASN A 33 6.82 -9.33 13.36
CA ASN A 33 5.49 -9.44 13.96
C ASN A 33 4.44 -9.29 12.87
N PHE A 34 3.50 -10.22 12.83
CA PHE A 34 2.36 -10.18 11.92
C PHE A 34 1.10 -9.88 12.71
N LEU A 35 0.22 -9.06 12.14
CA LEU A 35 -1.12 -8.90 12.68
C LEU A 35 -1.97 -10.06 12.18
N VAL A 36 -2.46 -10.88 13.10
CA VAL A 36 -3.23 -12.09 12.81
C VAL A 36 -4.60 -12.03 13.45
N THR A 37 -5.52 -12.90 13.03
CA THR A 37 -6.85 -12.99 13.63
C THR A 37 -6.77 -13.63 15.02
N THR A 38 -7.55 -13.12 15.99
CA THR A 38 -7.64 -13.75 17.32
C THR A 38 -8.16 -15.19 17.21
N ALA A 39 -9.05 -15.45 16.25
CA ALA A 39 -9.61 -16.78 15.99
C ALA A 39 -8.53 -17.79 15.55
N SER A 40 -7.62 -17.42 14.64
CA SER A 40 -6.56 -18.33 14.22
C SER A 40 -5.62 -18.67 15.37
N VAL A 41 -5.35 -17.72 16.26
CA VAL A 41 -4.54 -17.95 17.47
C VAL A 41 -5.23 -18.91 18.43
N GLN A 42 -6.55 -18.82 18.59
CA GLN A 42 -7.31 -19.74 19.44
C GLN A 42 -7.35 -21.15 18.85
N ASN A 43 -7.48 -21.27 17.53
CA ASN A 43 -7.54 -22.55 16.82
C ASN A 43 -6.20 -23.28 16.80
N ALA A 44 -5.07 -22.56 16.78
CA ALA A 44 -3.73 -23.15 16.85
C ALA A 44 -3.45 -23.85 18.21
N GLY A 45 -4.33 -23.68 19.20
CA GLY A 45 -4.17 -24.22 20.54
C GLY A 45 -3.14 -23.46 21.38
N PRO A 46 -2.93 -23.86 22.64
CA PRO A 46 -1.90 -23.28 23.50
C PRO A 46 -0.53 -23.69 22.96
N THR A 47 0.02 -22.92 22.02
CA THR A 47 1.46 -22.94 21.77
C THR A 47 2.10 -22.40 23.04
N GLU A 48 2.86 -23.23 23.75
CA GLU A 48 3.56 -22.88 24.99
C GLU A 48 4.72 -21.92 24.65
N VAL A 49 4.40 -20.71 24.21
CA VAL A 49 5.38 -19.66 23.98
C VAL A 49 5.65 -19.04 25.33
N ALA A 50 6.75 -19.44 25.96
CA ALA A 50 7.23 -18.79 27.17
C ALA A 50 7.17 -17.26 26.98
N PRO A 51 6.62 -16.50 27.94
CA PRO A 51 6.54 -15.06 27.81
C PRO A 51 7.96 -14.54 27.61
N VAL A 52 8.23 -13.94 26.45
CA VAL A 52 9.47 -13.22 26.21
C VAL A 52 9.39 -11.97 27.08
N ALA A 53 9.82 -12.13 28.34
CA ALA A 53 10.12 -11.01 29.20
C ALA A 53 11.09 -10.11 28.43
N ASN A 54 10.80 -8.81 28.40
CA ASN A 54 11.68 -7.79 27.85
C ASN A 54 13.10 -7.96 28.44
N ALA A 55 13.95 -8.69 27.72
CA ALA A 55 15.33 -8.91 28.09
C ALA A 55 16.18 -7.93 27.27
N ASP A 56 16.50 -6.85 27.96
CA ASP A 56 17.78 -6.15 27.81
C ASP A 56 18.95 -7.16 27.89
N ALA A 57 20.09 -6.76 27.34
CA ALA A 57 21.38 -7.45 27.24
C ALA A 57 21.58 -8.40 26.03
N GLY A 58 22.51 -7.98 25.17
CA GLY A 58 22.97 -8.72 24.01
C GLY A 58 23.77 -9.96 24.38
N GLN A 59 23.33 -11.10 23.86
CA GLN A 59 24.21 -12.18 23.45
C GLN A 59 23.48 -12.98 22.36
N SER A 60 24.03 -12.94 21.15
CA SER A 60 23.62 -13.78 20.03
C SER A 60 24.00 -15.22 20.34
N THR A 61 23.16 -15.91 21.11
CA THR A 61 23.20 -17.37 21.19
C THR A 61 22.16 -17.89 20.21
N SER A 62 22.62 -18.62 19.20
CA SER A 62 21.83 -19.31 18.19
C SER A 62 21.19 -20.55 18.82
N SER A 63 20.23 -20.34 19.70
CA SER A 63 19.28 -21.41 20.03
C SER A 63 18.25 -21.45 18.92
N ASP A 64 18.21 -22.55 18.18
CA ASP A 64 17.13 -22.97 17.26
C ASP A 64 15.84 -23.15 18.07
N GLY A 65 15.32 -22.06 18.62
CA GLY A 65 14.01 -22.01 19.22
C GLY A 65 12.99 -22.23 18.12
N ASP A 66 12.07 -23.16 18.37
CA ASP A 66 10.95 -23.54 17.52
C ASP A 66 10.26 -22.28 16.95
N VAL A 67 10.65 -21.90 15.73
CA VAL A 67 10.11 -20.72 15.07
C VAL A 67 8.74 -21.12 14.58
N ALA A 68 7.71 -20.66 15.29
CA ALA A 68 6.33 -20.89 14.89
C ALA A 68 6.15 -20.60 13.40
N ASP A 69 5.68 -21.60 12.66
CA ASP A 69 5.49 -21.51 11.23
C ASP A 69 4.41 -20.44 10.93
N PRO A 70 4.72 -19.40 10.15
CA PRO A 70 3.75 -18.36 9.81
C PRO A 70 2.49 -18.89 9.13
N SER A 71 2.55 -20.08 8.50
CA SER A 71 1.38 -20.72 7.88
C SER A 71 0.28 -21.13 8.89
N GLN A 72 0.62 -21.24 10.18
CA GLN A 72 -0.32 -21.65 11.23
C GLN A 72 -1.35 -20.56 11.59
N PHE A 73 -1.09 -19.31 11.21
CA PHE A 73 -1.93 -18.19 11.59
C PHE A 73 -2.46 -17.46 10.37
N GLU A 74 -3.74 -17.10 10.44
CA GLU A 74 -4.38 -16.32 9.40
C GLU A 74 -4.05 -14.83 9.59
N ALA A 75 -3.45 -14.22 8.58
CA ALA A 75 -3.18 -12.79 8.59
C ALA A 75 -4.50 -11.99 8.66
N ALA A 76 -4.54 -10.97 9.51
CA ALA A 76 -5.73 -10.12 9.62
C ALA A 76 -5.83 -9.18 8.42
N GLU A 77 -6.82 -9.41 7.57
CA GLU A 77 -7.17 -8.52 6.46
C GLU A 77 -8.02 -7.35 6.96
N LEU A 78 -7.38 -6.21 7.18
CA LEU A 78 -8.02 -5.00 7.66
C LEU A 78 -8.68 -4.28 6.49
N HIS A 79 -9.88 -3.73 6.73
CA HIS A 79 -10.58 -2.95 5.73
C HIS A 79 -10.71 -1.48 6.13
N CYS A 80 -10.60 -0.57 5.17
CA CYS A 80 -10.94 0.82 5.37
C CYS A 80 -11.51 1.46 4.10
N VAL A 81 -12.17 2.60 4.27
CA VAL A 81 -12.51 3.49 3.15
C VAL A 81 -11.61 4.72 3.22
N ALA A 82 -10.84 4.97 2.17
CA ALA A 82 -9.91 6.09 2.08
C ALA A 82 -9.84 6.61 0.64
N THR A 83 -9.35 7.83 0.46
CA THR A 83 -9.00 8.34 -0.88
C THR A 83 -7.52 8.11 -1.14
N ILE A 84 -7.17 7.64 -2.34
CA ILE A 84 -5.77 7.56 -2.74
C ILE A 84 -5.27 8.98 -3.02
N GLY A 85 -4.21 9.39 -2.32
CA GLY A 85 -3.61 10.72 -2.45
C GLY A 85 -3.04 10.97 -3.85
N LEU A 86 -3.04 12.24 -4.27
CA LEU A 86 -2.50 12.64 -5.58
C LEU A 86 -0.99 12.82 -5.57
N GLU A 87 -0.43 13.38 -4.49
CA GLU A 87 0.96 13.84 -4.43
C GLU A 87 1.96 12.75 -3.99
N ASP A 88 1.46 11.61 -3.50
CA ASP A 88 2.25 10.51 -2.95
C ASP A 88 1.74 9.16 -3.47
N CYS A 89 1.63 9.04 -4.79
CA CYS A 89 1.14 7.85 -5.47
C CYS A 89 2.14 7.37 -6.52
N TRP A 90 2.76 6.23 -6.25
CA TRP A 90 3.73 5.53 -7.08
C TRP A 90 3.20 4.13 -7.40
N LEU A 91 2.10 4.08 -8.13
CA LEU A 91 1.48 2.84 -8.61
C LEU A 91 1.81 2.57 -10.08
N ASN A 92 2.90 3.15 -10.60
CA ASN A 92 3.42 2.77 -11.92
C ASN A 92 3.89 1.32 -11.84
N PRO A 93 3.50 0.42 -12.77
CA PRO A 93 3.85 -1.00 -12.68
C PRO A 93 5.35 -1.31 -12.57
N ASP A 94 6.19 -0.49 -13.20
CA ASP A 94 7.65 -0.58 -13.12
C ASP A 94 8.25 0.23 -11.95
N GLY A 95 7.42 0.86 -11.12
CA GLY A 95 7.87 1.77 -10.05
C GLY A 95 8.66 2.99 -10.55
N ASN A 96 8.66 3.28 -11.85
CA ASN A 96 9.58 4.18 -12.55
C ASN A 96 11.05 3.69 -12.62
N PHE A 97 11.31 2.39 -12.50
CA PHE A 97 12.64 1.80 -12.61
C PHE A 97 13.36 2.18 -13.93
N PRO A 98 14.67 2.50 -13.90
CA PRO A 98 15.47 2.73 -12.71
C PRO A 98 15.13 4.08 -12.08
N ILE A 99 15.13 4.10 -10.74
CA ILE A 99 14.96 5.32 -9.94
C ILE A 99 16.36 5.75 -9.47
N PRO A 100 16.84 6.97 -9.79
CA PRO A 100 18.09 7.47 -9.22
C PRO A 100 18.05 7.44 -7.68
N GLY A 101 18.96 6.69 -7.06
CA GLY A 101 18.99 6.49 -5.60
C GLY A 101 17.88 5.61 -5.02
N GLY A 102 17.10 4.92 -5.86
CA GLY A 102 16.03 4.00 -5.44
C GLY A 102 16.38 2.53 -5.67
N ALA A 103 15.40 1.74 -6.09
CA ALA A 103 15.59 0.32 -6.39
C ALA A 103 16.62 0.14 -7.52
N THR A 104 17.65 -0.65 -7.24
CA THR A 104 18.71 -1.02 -8.19
C THR A 104 18.30 -2.17 -9.11
N GLU A 105 17.25 -2.90 -8.73
CA GLU A 105 16.72 -4.07 -9.45
C GLU A 105 15.20 -3.91 -9.61
N LEU A 106 14.69 -4.27 -10.79
CA LEU A 106 13.26 -4.25 -11.07
C LEU A 106 12.48 -5.15 -10.09
N ALA A 107 13.03 -6.32 -9.74
CA ALA A 107 12.43 -7.25 -8.77
C ALA A 107 12.19 -6.65 -7.37
N LYS A 108 12.94 -5.60 -6.99
CA LYS A 108 12.82 -4.93 -5.69
C LYS A 108 11.91 -3.71 -5.72
N VAL A 109 11.28 -3.43 -6.86
CA VAL A 109 10.30 -2.35 -6.98
C VAL A 109 9.14 -2.59 -6.04
N THR A 110 8.68 -1.53 -5.39
CA THR A 110 7.45 -1.54 -4.60
C THR A 110 6.52 -0.45 -5.10
N LEU A 111 5.26 -0.79 -5.27
CA LEU A 111 4.22 0.18 -5.58
C LEU A 111 3.72 0.75 -4.26
N ASN A 112 3.54 2.06 -4.19
CA ASN A 112 3.12 2.68 -2.95
C ASN A 112 2.09 3.77 -3.21
N CYS A 113 1.16 3.96 -2.29
CA CYS A 113 0.26 5.10 -2.33
C CYS A 113 -0.12 5.57 -0.94
N GLN A 114 -0.40 6.86 -0.80
CA GLN A 114 -0.94 7.41 0.43
C GLN A 114 -2.46 7.24 0.47
N ALA A 115 -2.99 6.62 1.52
CA ALA A 115 -4.40 6.63 1.85
C ALA A 115 -4.71 7.83 2.74
N VAL A 116 -5.54 8.75 2.25
CA VAL A 116 -5.92 10.00 2.92
C VAL A 116 -7.42 10.04 3.21
N SER A 117 -7.83 11.02 4.04
CA SER A 117 -9.24 11.22 4.36
C SER A 117 -10.06 11.49 3.09
N PRO A 118 -11.21 10.81 2.90
CA PRO A 118 -12.09 11.11 1.79
C PRO A 118 -12.55 12.58 1.79
N PRO A 119 -12.59 13.26 0.63
CA PRO A 119 -12.97 14.67 0.53
C PRO A 119 -14.48 14.88 0.79
N ASN A 120 -15.30 13.87 0.55
CA ASN A 120 -16.73 13.90 0.81
C ASN A 120 -17.00 13.73 2.31
N SER A 121 -17.03 14.87 3.02
CA SER A 121 -17.12 15.00 4.48
C SER A 121 -18.31 14.31 5.16
N GLY A 122 -19.31 13.83 4.40
CA GLY A 122 -20.52 13.24 4.97
C GLY A 122 -20.39 11.75 5.34
N LYS A 123 -20.09 10.88 4.36
CA LYS A 123 -20.32 9.43 4.54
C LYS A 123 -19.11 8.68 5.12
N TYR A 124 -17.90 9.07 4.75
CA TYR A 124 -16.69 8.28 5.05
C TYR A 124 -15.64 9.00 5.90
N ALA A 125 -15.74 10.31 6.09
CA ALA A 125 -14.77 11.07 6.88
C ALA A 125 -14.72 10.61 8.35
N ALA A 126 -15.88 10.50 9.02
CA ALA A 126 -15.92 10.05 10.41
C ALA A 126 -15.43 8.58 10.59
N PRO A 127 -15.87 7.61 9.77
CA PRO A 127 -15.27 6.26 9.78
C PRO A 127 -13.77 6.24 9.51
N TYR A 128 -13.27 7.10 8.62
CA TYR A 128 -11.83 7.21 8.36
C TYR A 128 -11.07 7.72 9.60
N THR A 129 -11.57 8.73 10.30
CA THR A 129 -10.97 9.21 11.56
C THR A 129 -10.89 8.10 12.61
N LYS A 130 -11.96 7.31 12.76
CA LYS A 130 -11.95 6.12 13.64
C LYS A 130 -10.91 5.11 13.20
N SER A 131 -10.84 4.82 11.89
CA SER A 131 -9.87 3.89 11.32
C SER A 131 -8.43 4.33 11.62
N MET A 132 -8.13 5.61 11.51
CA MET A 132 -6.81 6.16 11.85
C MET A 132 -6.48 6.07 13.34
N ALA A 133 -7.48 6.22 14.23
CA ALA A 133 -7.27 6.01 15.66
C ALA A 133 -6.94 4.55 15.99
N VAL A 134 -7.66 3.61 15.36
CA VAL A 134 -7.41 2.17 15.48
C VAL A 134 -6.02 1.81 14.95
N LEU A 135 -5.62 2.28 13.77
CA LEU A 135 -4.29 2.03 13.21
C LEU A 135 -3.16 2.54 14.11
N ARG A 136 -3.32 3.71 14.73
CA ARG A 136 -2.35 4.21 15.73
C ARG A 136 -2.31 3.31 16.97
N GLY A 137 -3.48 2.91 17.49
CA GLY A 137 -3.56 1.98 18.61
C GLY A 137 -2.90 0.63 18.31
N LEU A 138 -3.05 0.10 17.09
CA LEU A 138 -2.36 -1.12 16.66
C LEU A 138 -0.85 -0.93 16.59
N ALA A 139 -0.39 0.21 16.09
CA ALA A 139 1.02 0.54 16.03
C ALA A 139 1.64 0.69 17.42
N ASP A 140 0.95 1.38 18.33
CA ASP A 140 1.42 1.58 19.70
C ASP A 140 1.53 0.26 20.48
N ARG A 141 0.67 -0.73 20.18
CA ARG A 141 0.71 -2.08 20.81
C ARG A 141 1.92 -2.92 20.42
N VAL A 142 2.55 -2.66 19.28
CA VAL A 142 3.70 -3.43 18.79
C VAL A 142 5.02 -2.66 18.84
N LYS A 143 4.95 -1.35 19.12
CA LYS A 143 6.10 -0.46 19.17
C LYS A 143 7.06 -0.87 20.29
N THR A 144 8.33 -0.98 19.94
CA THR A 144 9.44 -1.19 20.86
C THR A 144 9.67 0.09 21.68
N PRO A 145 9.73 0.00 23.03
CA PRO A 145 10.02 1.16 23.86
C PRO A 145 11.30 1.88 23.45
N GLY A 146 11.22 3.21 23.31
CA GLY A 146 12.35 4.05 22.90
C GLY A 146 12.63 4.09 21.39
N PHE A 147 11.97 3.27 20.58
CA PHE A 147 12.20 3.24 19.14
C PHE A 147 11.35 4.29 18.42
N SER A 148 11.88 4.82 17.32
CA SER A 148 11.10 5.66 16.40
C SER A 148 10.28 4.76 15.46
N LEU A 149 9.05 5.17 15.15
CA LEU A 149 8.16 4.41 14.26
C LEU A 149 8.20 5.01 12.84
N LYS A 150 8.39 4.16 11.83
CA LYS A 150 8.40 4.50 10.40
C LYS A 150 7.46 3.59 9.60
N GLY A 151 7.32 3.91 8.31
CA GLY A 151 6.61 3.09 7.33
C GLY A 151 5.19 3.58 7.08
N MET A 152 4.20 2.82 7.56
CA MET A 152 2.77 3.05 7.34
C MET A 152 2.31 4.42 7.86
N LEU A 153 2.71 4.78 9.07
CA LEU A 153 2.34 6.05 9.69
C LEU A 153 3.51 7.01 9.61
N ASP A 154 3.37 8.06 8.79
CA ASP A 154 4.31 9.17 8.73
C ASP A 154 3.69 10.38 9.45
N SER A 155 4.34 10.86 10.50
CA SER A 155 3.87 12.02 11.28
C SER A 155 3.80 13.31 10.46
N LYS A 156 4.53 13.39 9.34
CA LYS A 156 4.60 14.57 8.49
C LYS A 156 3.52 14.60 7.41
N LYS A 157 2.89 13.47 7.12
CA LYS A 157 1.93 13.33 6.01
C LYS A 157 0.55 12.96 6.54
N PRO A 158 -0.52 13.54 5.98
CA PRO A 158 -1.87 13.14 6.36
C PRO A 158 -2.13 11.70 5.93
N GLY A 159 -2.71 10.90 6.83
CA GLY A 159 -3.15 9.53 6.54
C GLY A 159 -2.09 8.46 6.76
N PHE A 160 -2.10 7.42 5.94
CA PHE A 160 -1.17 6.29 6.05
C PHE A 160 -0.76 5.74 4.69
N LYS A 161 0.41 5.09 4.64
CA LYS A 161 1.00 4.56 3.41
C LYS A 161 0.61 3.09 3.21
N LEU A 162 0.15 2.79 2.01
CA LEU A 162 -0.10 1.44 1.50
C LEU A 162 1.02 1.02 0.55
N ARG A 163 1.40 -0.26 0.57
CA ARG A 163 2.46 -0.85 -0.26
C ARG A 163 1.94 -2.08 -1.01
N HIS A 164 2.40 -2.29 -2.24
CA HIS A 164 2.26 -3.55 -2.98
C HIS A 164 3.62 -3.97 -3.53
N VAL A 165 3.91 -5.27 -3.53
CA VAL A 165 5.16 -5.84 -4.05
C VAL A 165 4.81 -6.69 -5.27
N PRO A 166 5.03 -6.19 -6.50
CA PRO A 166 4.53 -6.84 -7.72
C PRO A 166 5.35 -8.05 -8.16
N PHE A 167 6.56 -8.26 -7.64
CA PHE A 167 7.42 -9.36 -8.06
C PHE A 167 7.73 -10.25 -6.86
N ARG A 168 7.46 -11.54 -6.99
CA ARG A 168 7.69 -12.55 -5.94
C ARG A 168 8.49 -13.72 -6.50
N LEU A 169 9.17 -14.46 -5.63
CA LEU A 169 9.77 -15.73 -6.03
C LEU A 169 8.66 -16.79 -6.15
N PRO A 170 8.76 -17.75 -7.09
CA PRO A 170 7.76 -18.81 -7.24
C PRO A 170 7.53 -19.65 -5.98
N GLU A 171 8.53 -19.75 -5.10
CA GLU A 171 8.48 -20.50 -3.84
C GLU A 171 7.78 -19.73 -2.70
N ASP A 172 7.45 -18.45 -2.90
CA ASP A 172 6.69 -17.67 -1.93
C ASP A 172 5.20 -18.05 -2.03
N ASP A 173 4.80 -19.13 -1.33
CA ASP A 173 3.44 -19.69 -1.19
C ASP A 173 2.38 -18.73 -0.57
N SER A 174 2.59 -17.42 -0.66
CA SER A 174 1.57 -16.45 -0.29
C SER A 174 0.46 -16.44 -1.36
N ASP A 175 -0.67 -17.07 -1.03
CA ASP A 175 -1.94 -17.12 -1.78
C ASP A 175 -2.62 -15.74 -2.02
N LYS A 176 -1.86 -14.65 -1.96
CA LYS A 176 -2.37 -13.29 -1.96
C LYS A 176 -2.21 -12.67 -3.35
N GLY A 177 -3.17 -12.89 -4.26
CA GLY A 177 -3.16 -12.26 -5.59
C GLY A 177 -4.43 -12.53 -6.40
N CYS A 178 -4.72 -11.66 -7.37
CA CYS A 178 -5.94 -11.78 -8.19
C CYS A 178 -5.77 -12.67 -9.42
N GLU A 179 -4.53 -12.87 -9.85
CA GLU A 179 -4.08 -13.85 -10.84
C GLU A 179 -2.56 -13.67 -10.92
N LEU A 180 -1.82 -14.76 -11.08
CA LEU A 180 -0.41 -14.66 -11.46
C LEU A 180 -0.37 -14.45 -12.97
N GLU A 181 0.19 -13.32 -13.40
CA GLU A 181 0.44 -13.05 -14.81
C GLU A 181 1.86 -13.46 -15.18
N GLY A 182 2.06 -13.83 -16.45
CA GLY A 182 3.40 -13.99 -17.00
C GLY A 182 4.14 -12.67 -16.95
N LEU A 183 5.43 -12.71 -16.62
CA LEU A 183 6.28 -11.53 -16.58
C LEU A 183 6.38 -10.83 -17.95
N GLU A 184 6.15 -11.56 -19.04
CA GLU A 184 6.16 -11.08 -20.42
C GLU A 184 5.22 -9.90 -20.67
N ASP A 185 4.02 -9.94 -20.09
CA ASP A 185 2.97 -8.94 -20.29
C ASP A 185 3.04 -7.77 -19.29
N TRP A 186 3.96 -7.82 -18.30
CA TRP A 186 4.06 -6.76 -17.32
C TRP A 186 4.59 -5.46 -17.98
N PRO A 187 3.87 -4.33 -17.85
CA PRO A 187 4.22 -3.12 -18.57
C PRO A 187 5.42 -2.41 -17.95
N VAL A 188 6.39 -2.06 -18.80
CA VAL A 188 7.59 -1.32 -18.42
C VAL A 188 7.78 -0.14 -19.37
N LYS A 189 8.13 1.04 -18.83
CA LYS A 189 8.18 2.28 -19.65
C LYS A 189 9.54 2.53 -20.29
N LYS A 190 10.61 2.03 -19.69
CA LYS A 190 11.99 2.34 -20.08
C LYS A 190 12.71 1.09 -20.59
N GLN A 191 13.59 1.27 -21.56
CA GLN A 191 14.38 0.17 -22.15
C GLN A 191 15.18 -0.63 -21.11
N GLN A 192 15.74 0.04 -20.10
CA GLN A 192 16.48 -0.66 -19.03
C GLN A 192 15.60 -1.63 -18.25
N GLY A 193 14.32 -1.28 -18.06
CA GLY A 193 13.39 -2.17 -17.38
C GLY A 193 12.99 -3.36 -18.24
N GLU A 194 12.89 -3.21 -19.57
CA GLU A 194 12.70 -4.36 -20.47
C GLU A 194 13.89 -5.34 -20.40
N SER A 195 15.12 -4.82 -20.37
CA SER A 195 16.30 -5.67 -20.15
C SER A 195 16.26 -6.40 -18.80
N ALA A 196 15.89 -5.70 -17.73
CA ALA A 196 15.74 -6.30 -16.40
C ALA A 196 14.62 -7.34 -16.34
N LYS A 197 13.53 -7.15 -17.11
CA LYS A 197 12.42 -8.10 -17.22
C LYS A 197 12.88 -9.43 -17.81
N ILE A 198 13.70 -9.40 -18.87
CA ILE A 198 14.31 -10.60 -19.46
C ILE A 198 15.20 -11.32 -18.43
N GLU A 199 15.98 -10.59 -17.63
CA GLU A 199 16.84 -11.20 -16.60
C GLU A 199 16.06 -11.87 -15.45
N MET A 200 14.83 -11.42 -15.21
CA MET A 200 13.92 -11.92 -14.19
C MET A 200 13.07 -13.11 -14.66
N GLU A 201 13.02 -13.37 -15.97
CA GLU A 201 12.23 -14.45 -16.56
C GLU A 201 12.64 -15.82 -15.96
N GLY A 202 11.64 -16.61 -15.58
CA GLY A 202 11.81 -17.91 -14.91
C GLY A 202 12.27 -17.85 -13.44
N LYS A 203 12.63 -16.68 -12.91
CA LYS A 203 13.03 -16.50 -11.50
C LYS A 203 11.95 -15.85 -10.65
N TYR A 204 11.09 -15.05 -11.26
CA TYR A 204 10.06 -14.29 -10.58
C TYR A 204 8.69 -14.52 -11.23
N VAL A 205 7.66 -14.48 -10.40
CA VAL A 205 6.26 -14.38 -10.82
C VAL A 205 5.76 -12.96 -10.55
N VAL A 206 4.79 -12.53 -11.35
CA VAL A 206 4.14 -11.23 -11.18
C VAL A 206 2.89 -11.40 -10.34
N ASP A 207 2.87 -10.71 -9.21
CA ASP A 207 1.70 -10.56 -8.36
C ASP A 207 0.99 -9.24 -8.72
N ARG A 208 -0.05 -9.36 -9.54
CA ARG A 208 -0.79 -8.19 -9.99
C ARG A 208 -1.62 -7.60 -8.85
N LEU A 209 -1.51 -6.28 -8.66
CA LEU A 209 -2.35 -5.57 -7.70
C LEU A 209 -3.84 -5.76 -8.04
N CYS A 210 -4.56 -6.37 -7.09
CA CYS A 210 -6.00 -6.56 -7.06
C CYS A 210 -6.79 -5.24 -6.98
N ALA A 211 -6.73 -4.41 -8.01
CA ALA A 211 -7.44 -3.15 -8.09
C ALA A 211 -8.67 -3.27 -9.00
N TYR A 212 -9.84 -2.87 -8.51
CA TYR A 212 -11.12 -2.99 -9.22
C TYR A 212 -11.74 -1.61 -9.46
N ASP A 213 -12.27 -1.39 -10.66
CA ASP A 213 -12.99 -0.16 -11.02
C ASP A 213 -14.41 -0.11 -10.40
N LEU A 214 -15.14 0.97 -10.68
CA LEU A 214 -16.53 1.12 -10.20
C LEU A 214 -17.48 0.00 -10.70
N GLY A 215 -17.18 -0.60 -11.85
CA GLY A 215 -17.93 -1.70 -12.42
C GLY A 215 -17.52 -3.08 -11.87
N GLY A 216 -16.57 -3.13 -10.93
CA GLY A 216 -16.04 -4.38 -10.39
C GLY A 216 -15.10 -5.11 -11.34
N ARG A 217 -14.60 -4.45 -12.40
CA ARG A 217 -13.62 -5.03 -13.32
C ARG A 217 -12.21 -4.77 -12.83
N ILE A 218 -11.30 -5.71 -13.02
CA ILE A 218 -9.90 -5.53 -12.68
C ILE A 218 -9.29 -4.38 -13.53
N ILE A 219 -8.52 -3.52 -12.87
CA ILE A 219 -7.81 -2.41 -13.50
C ILE A 219 -6.48 -2.95 -14.05
N ALA A 220 -6.23 -2.74 -15.34
CA ALA A 220 -4.97 -3.07 -15.99
C ALA A 220 -3.80 -2.31 -15.33
N PRO A 221 -2.60 -2.91 -15.19
CA PRO A 221 -1.48 -2.22 -14.54
C PRO A 221 -1.13 -0.86 -15.19
N GLU A 222 -1.26 -0.74 -16.51
CA GLU A 222 -1.06 0.50 -17.27
C GLU A 222 -2.03 1.62 -16.84
N ASP A 223 -3.20 1.24 -16.33
CA ASP A 223 -4.27 2.13 -15.91
C ASP A 223 -4.22 2.51 -14.42
N TYR A 224 -3.34 1.92 -13.61
CA TYR A 224 -3.28 2.22 -12.17
C TYR A 224 -3.14 3.71 -11.90
N MET A 225 -2.20 4.37 -12.59
CA MET A 225 -1.95 5.80 -12.42
C MET A 225 -3.05 6.70 -13.00
N SER A 226 -3.85 6.21 -13.96
CA SER A 226 -4.94 6.99 -14.53
C SER A 226 -6.22 6.86 -13.70
N LYS A 227 -6.47 5.70 -13.06
CA LYS A 227 -7.72 5.37 -12.37
C LYS A 227 -7.67 5.50 -10.85
N LEU A 228 -6.54 5.24 -10.19
CA LEU A 228 -6.48 5.16 -8.72
C LEU A 228 -6.21 6.51 -8.03
N PRO A 229 -5.26 7.36 -8.46
CA PRO A 229 -5.00 8.63 -7.78
C PRO A 229 -6.24 9.53 -7.70
N GLY A 230 -6.58 9.97 -6.49
CA GLY A 230 -7.74 10.79 -6.19
C GLY A 230 -9.05 10.02 -6.05
N ALA A 231 -9.09 8.72 -6.34
CA ALA A 231 -10.29 7.91 -6.18
C ALA A 231 -10.52 7.54 -4.71
N THR A 232 -11.78 7.51 -4.27
CA THR A 232 -12.15 6.91 -2.99
C THR A 232 -12.26 5.40 -3.19
N VAL A 233 -11.48 4.67 -2.42
CA VAL A 233 -11.37 3.23 -2.48
C VAL A 233 -11.77 2.58 -1.16
N ALA A 234 -12.37 1.42 -1.30
CA ALA A 234 -12.37 0.37 -0.32
C ALA A 234 -11.03 -0.37 -0.38
N ALA A 235 -10.18 -0.19 0.63
CA ALA A 235 -8.89 -0.86 0.71
C ALA A 235 -8.94 -2.02 1.70
N THR A 236 -8.39 -3.17 1.30
CA THR A 236 -8.09 -4.33 2.15
C THR A 236 -6.59 -4.53 2.18
N PHE A 237 -6.01 -4.67 3.36
CA PHE A 237 -4.56 -4.78 3.54
C PHE A 237 -4.22 -5.55 4.82
N THR A 238 -2.99 -6.08 4.88
CA THR A 238 -2.45 -6.73 6.08
C THR A 238 -1.34 -5.88 6.70
N LEU A 239 -1.09 -6.04 8.01
CA LEU A 239 -0.02 -5.33 8.70
C LEU A 239 1.12 -6.25 9.11
N THR A 240 2.34 -5.78 8.84
CA THR A 240 3.60 -6.43 9.22
C THR A 240 4.49 -5.43 9.93
N HIS A 241 5.09 -5.83 11.04
CA HIS A 241 5.99 -5.01 11.85
C HIS A 241 7.39 -5.63 11.92
N PHE A 242 8.40 -4.81 11.64
CA PHE A 242 9.81 -5.14 11.74
C PHE A 242 10.49 -4.22 12.76
N SER A 243 11.27 -4.79 13.67
CA SER A 243 12.09 -4.01 14.60
C SER A 243 13.56 -4.06 14.21
N PHE A 244 14.16 -2.90 13.97
CA PHE A 244 15.56 -2.74 13.59
C PHE A 244 16.37 -2.23 14.78
N LYS A 245 16.76 -3.15 15.67
CA LYS A 245 17.50 -2.83 16.91
C LYS A 245 18.72 -1.94 16.70
N ASN A 246 19.51 -2.21 15.65
CA ASN A 246 20.72 -1.45 15.34
C ASN A 246 20.47 0.03 15.03
N LYS A 247 19.25 0.40 14.65
CA LYS A 247 18.87 1.79 14.33
C LYS A 247 17.96 2.41 15.40
N GLY A 248 17.42 1.62 16.33
CA GLY A 248 16.36 2.09 17.23
C GLY A 248 15.10 2.49 16.46
N GLU A 249 14.76 1.75 15.40
CA GLU A 249 13.65 2.05 14.50
C GLU A 249 12.73 0.83 14.35
N ASP A 250 11.44 1.06 14.46
CA ASP A 250 10.40 0.11 14.08
C ASP A 250 9.80 0.54 12.75
N THR A 251 9.47 -0.43 11.89
CA THR A 251 8.77 -0.20 10.63
C THR A 251 7.52 -1.03 10.58
N ILE A 252 6.37 -0.38 10.43
CA ILE A 252 5.11 -1.06 10.13
C ILE A 252 4.82 -0.88 8.64
N VAL A 253 4.41 -1.94 7.98
CA VAL A 253 4.00 -1.93 6.58
C VAL A 253 2.55 -2.35 6.48
N ALA A 254 1.77 -1.61 5.70
CA ALA A 254 0.45 -2.01 5.23
C ALA A 254 0.51 -2.53 3.80
N ASP A 255 0.54 -3.85 3.65
CA ASP A 255 0.59 -4.52 2.35
C ASP A 255 -0.82 -4.68 1.77
N ILE A 256 -1.05 -4.14 0.59
CA ILE A 256 -2.34 -4.13 -0.09
C ILE A 256 -2.70 -5.56 -0.50
N VAL A 257 -3.88 -6.02 -0.08
CA VAL A 257 -4.51 -7.23 -0.60
C VAL A 257 -5.42 -6.89 -1.76
N LYS A 258 -6.25 -5.84 -1.62
CA LYS A 258 -7.25 -5.45 -2.62
C LYS A 258 -7.63 -3.98 -2.53
N LEU A 259 -7.86 -3.35 -3.68
CA LEU A 259 -8.46 -2.02 -3.79
C LEU A 259 -9.73 -2.12 -4.64
N ARG A 260 -10.84 -1.56 -4.17
CA ARG A 260 -12.06 -1.40 -4.98
C ARG A 260 -12.46 0.06 -5.02
N VAL A 261 -12.52 0.65 -6.21
CA VAL A 261 -12.99 2.02 -6.40
C VAL A 261 -14.48 2.05 -6.05
N ILE A 262 -14.84 2.94 -5.13
CA ILE A 262 -16.23 3.18 -4.72
C ILE A 262 -16.72 4.58 -5.14
N GLU A 263 -15.80 5.52 -5.31
CA GLU A 263 -16.06 6.82 -5.94
C GLU A 263 -14.86 7.17 -6.83
N SER A 264 -15.12 7.49 -8.10
CA SER A 264 -14.07 7.96 -9.02
C SER A 264 -13.44 9.25 -8.51
N LYS A 265 -12.19 9.50 -8.92
CA LYS A 265 -11.55 10.80 -8.67
C LYS A 265 -12.43 11.94 -9.19
N ILE A 266 -12.57 12.98 -8.38
CA ILE A 266 -13.28 14.19 -8.79
C ILE A 266 -12.49 14.76 -9.97
N ALA A 267 -13.12 14.83 -11.14
CA ALA A 267 -12.52 15.48 -12.29
C ALA A 267 -12.13 16.89 -11.85
N ALA A 268 -10.84 17.22 -11.94
CA ALA A 268 -10.40 18.59 -11.67
C ALA A 268 -11.30 19.50 -12.49
N PRO A 269 -11.86 20.58 -11.91
CA PRO A 269 -12.67 21.51 -12.67
C PRO A 269 -11.84 21.88 -13.88
N SER A 270 -12.36 21.61 -15.08
CA SER A 270 -11.69 21.96 -16.33
C SER A 270 -11.57 23.46 -16.33
N SER A 271 -10.48 23.98 -15.76
CA SER A 271 -10.22 25.41 -15.80
C SER A 271 -10.19 25.76 -17.27
N PRO A 272 -10.99 26.73 -17.74
CA PRO A 272 -10.99 27.13 -19.13
C PRO A 272 -9.55 27.43 -19.48
N ARG A 273 -8.94 26.56 -20.31
CA ARG A 273 -7.54 26.68 -20.71
C ARG A 273 -7.39 28.12 -21.17
N LYS A 274 -6.64 28.93 -20.43
CA LYS A 274 -6.45 30.36 -20.71
C LYS A 274 -5.95 30.44 -22.15
N ARG A 275 -6.85 30.68 -23.10
CA ARG A 275 -6.50 30.84 -24.51
C ARG A 275 -5.58 32.05 -24.49
N ARG A 276 -4.28 31.84 -24.72
CA ARG A 276 -3.42 32.95 -25.10
C ARG A 276 -4.07 33.53 -26.34
N ALA A 277 -4.68 34.70 -26.22
CA ALA A 277 -5.02 35.49 -27.38
C ALA A 277 -3.71 35.62 -28.17
N VAL A 278 -3.70 35.09 -29.39
CA VAL A 278 -2.58 35.30 -30.31
C VAL A 278 -2.52 36.82 -30.50
N PRO A 279 -1.40 37.49 -30.15
CA PRO A 279 -1.26 38.90 -30.45
C PRO A 279 -1.42 39.05 -31.96
N GLU A 280 -2.39 39.85 -32.37
CA GLU A 280 -2.56 40.27 -33.75
C GLU A 280 -1.23 40.89 -34.20
N MET A 281 -0.56 40.27 -35.17
CA MET A 281 0.68 40.80 -35.74
C MET A 281 0.30 42.04 -36.56
N ASP A 282 0.41 43.19 -35.92
CA ASP A 282 0.24 44.49 -36.54
C ASP A 282 1.28 44.64 -37.67
N GLU A 283 0.78 44.91 -38.88
CA GLU A 283 1.57 44.96 -40.11
C GLU A 283 2.73 45.99 -40.00
N SER A 284 3.90 45.58 -40.47
CA SER A 284 5.13 46.38 -40.42
C SER A 284 5.01 47.73 -41.17
N PRO A 285 5.57 48.84 -40.66
CA PRO A 285 5.54 50.12 -41.36
C PRO A 285 6.46 50.10 -42.59
N LYS A 286 5.89 50.43 -43.76
CA LYS A 286 6.62 50.62 -45.02
C LYS A 286 7.64 51.76 -44.90
N LYS A 287 8.92 51.42 -45.08
CA LYS A 287 10.06 52.34 -45.19
C LYS A 287 9.85 53.33 -46.37
N LYS A 288 9.67 54.63 -46.07
CA LYS A 288 9.78 55.70 -47.09
C LYS A 288 11.26 56.00 -47.36
N ARG A 289 11.70 55.81 -48.61
CA ARG A 289 12.98 56.33 -49.13
C ARG A 289 12.85 57.85 -49.28
N LYS A 290 13.84 58.61 -48.79
CA LYS A 290 14.06 60.01 -49.20
C LYS A 290 15.11 60.03 -50.32
N ALA A 291 14.84 60.90 -51.29
CA ALA A 291 15.74 61.30 -52.36
C ALA A 291 16.89 62.18 -51.83
#